data_AF-A0A3G2L7W0-F1
#
_entry.id   AF-A0A3G2L7W0-F1
#
_cell.length_a   1.000
_cell.length_b   1.000
_cell.length_c   1.000
_cell.angle_alpha   90.00
_cell.angle_beta   90.00
_cell.angle_gamma   90.00
#
_symmetry.space_group_name_H-M   'P 1'
#
loop_
_entity.id
_entity.type
_entity.pdbx_description
1 polymer ?
#
loop_
_entity_poly.entity_id
_entity_poly.type
_entity_poly.pdbx_seq_one_letter_code
_entity_poly.pdbx_strand_id
1 'polypeptide(L)'
;MYSNEIFADFPRSLPKDSKEKLKKDSTILNKVVKQLDKEQFNLLTEKHYEKLGLSKESYRLIENISFLQTVEKDITSVDFQQVLYQQEFISLFSYLEGYFQDVQRILFENDRSLLANDDKVIALNKILQAESYDKLISKIIDEKLEKSGYEKISSIIQKWKKEPFKIILKLKKSELEALEKFTCIRNIIVHNNSKINTDLIKYLDSGKYNVGLTFKLDSEIMKEYKDLIFEIIFSTYMEICSRYPTIIENEE
;
A
#
# COMPACT_ATOMS: atom_id res chain seq x y z
N MET A 1 10.95 8.03 16.20
CA MET A 1 10.71 9.49 16.23
C MET A 1 11.96 10.16 15.68
N TYR A 2 11.97 10.45 14.37
CA TYR A 2 12.95 11.34 13.72
C TYR A 2 12.12 12.55 13.25
N SER A 3 12.48 13.76 13.67
CA SER A 3 11.66 14.95 13.45
C SER A 3 11.55 15.30 11.97
N ASN A 4 10.32 15.65 11.58
CA ASN A 4 9.91 16.17 10.27
C ASN A 4 10.56 17.52 9.87
N GLU A 5 11.54 18.01 10.63
CA GLU A 5 12.15 19.33 10.41
C GLU A 5 13.12 19.35 9.23
N ILE A 6 13.67 18.20 8.83
CA ILE A 6 14.66 18.12 7.74
C ILE A 6 14.07 18.59 6.40
N PHE A 7 12.76 18.41 6.18
CA PHE A 7 12.09 18.76 4.93
C PHE A 7 11.15 19.96 5.01
N ALA A 8 10.87 20.49 6.21
CA ALA A 8 10.01 21.67 6.37
C ALA A 8 10.52 22.87 5.57
N ASP A 9 11.85 23.01 5.50
CA ASP A 9 12.53 24.04 4.72
C ASP A 9 13.03 23.52 3.35
N PHE A 10 12.65 22.35 2.86
CA PHE A 10 13.06 21.91 1.52
C PHE A 10 12.27 22.67 0.43
N PRO A 11 12.92 23.15 -0.66
CA PRO A 11 14.34 23.09 -0.98
C PRO A 11 15.16 24.29 -0.45
N ARG A 12 14.57 25.18 0.35
CA ARG A 12 15.24 26.37 0.94
C ARG A 12 16.39 26.05 1.89
N SER A 13 16.50 24.85 2.46
CA SER A 13 17.60 24.43 3.33
C SER A 13 18.75 23.74 2.57
N LEU A 14 18.59 23.45 1.28
CA LEU A 14 19.64 22.79 0.50
C LEU A 14 20.92 23.65 0.39
N PRO A 15 22.12 23.03 0.35
CA PRO A 15 23.35 23.71 -0.04
C PRO A 15 23.18 24.46 -1.37
N LYS A 16 23.89 25.58 -1.54
CA LYS A 16 23.73 26.46 -2.71
C LYS A 16 23.86 25.70 -4.03
N ASP A 17 24.87 24.83 -4.14
CA ASP A 17 25.12 24.04 -5.34
C ASP A 17 23.98 23.04 -5.63
N SER A 18 23.46 22.40 -4.58
CA SER A 18 22.31 21.50 -4.69
C SER A 18 21.03 22.24 -5.08
N LYS A 19 20.82 23.48 -4.60
CA LYS A 19 19.69 24.33 -5.02
C LYS A 19 19.81 24.75 -6.48
N GLU A 20 21.00 25.14 -6.92
CA GLU A 20 21.24 25.57 -8.29
C GLU A 20 21.06 24.39 -9.26
N LYS A 21 21.56 23.21 -8.88
CA LYS A 21 21.33 21.96 -9.60
C LYS A 21 19.83 21.63 -9.68
N LEU A 22 19.12 21.66 -8.55
CA LEU A 22 17.68 21.41 -8.52
C LEU A 22 16.90 22.42 -9.37
N LYS A 23 17.25 23.71 -9.32
CA LYS A 23 16.61 24.75 -10.16
C LYS A 23 16.84 24.49 -11.64
N LYS A 24 18.07 24.12 -12.02
CA LYS A 24 18.42 23.78 -13.41
C LYS A 24 17.62 22.57 -13.89
N ASP A 25 17.60 21.51 -13.08
CA ASP A 25 16.88 20.27 -13.40
C ASP A 25 15.36 20.51 -13.48
N SER A 26 14.77 21.28 -12.55
CA SER A 26 13.36 21.70 -12.60
C SER A 26 13.02 22.55 -13.83
N THR A 27 13.96 23.37 -14.31
CA THR A 27 13.75 24.20 -15.51
C THR A 27 13.74 23.34 -16.77
N ILE A 28 14.66 22.37 -16.87
CA ILE A 28 14.69 21.37 -17.95
C ILE A 28 13.39 20.58 -17.93
N LEU A 29 12.98 20.14 -16.74
CA LEU A 29 11.75 19.40 -16.53
C LEU A 29 10.49 20.11 -17.01
N ASN A 30 10.30 21.35 -16.59
CA ASN A 30 9.15 22.15 -17.01
C ASN A 30 9.11 22.39 -18.53
N LYS A 31 10.27 22.43 -19.19
CA LYS A 31 10.33 22.50 -20.66
C LYS A 31 9.91 21.18 -21.30
N VAL A 32 10.40 20.06 -20.78
CA VAL A 32 10.09 18.72 -21.28
C VAL A 32 8.59 18.40 -21.13
N VAL A 33 8.01 18.67 -19.96
CA VAL A 33 6.57 18.47 -19.70
C VAL A 33 5.69 19.31 -20.64
N LYS A 34 6.15 20.50 -21.04
CA LYS A 34 5.41 21.38 -21.98
C LYS A 34 5.55 20.98 -23.44
N GLN A 35 6.56 20.18 -23.77
CA GLN A 35 6.88 19.78 -25.16
C GLN A 35 6.41 18.36 -25.48
N LEU A 36 6.36 17.49 -24.47
CA LEU A 36 5.95 16.10 -24.62
C LEU A 36 4.47 15.96 -24.24
N ASP A 37 3.74 15.18 -25.02
CA ASP A 37 2.43 14.70 -24.57
C ASP A 37 2.57 13.67 -23.44
N LYS A 38 1.44 13.32 -22.81
CA LYS A 38 1.38 12.44 -21.65
C LYS A 38 1.93 11.03 -21.94
N GLU A 39 1.74 10.49 -23.13
CA GLU A 39 2.27 9.17 -23.50
C GLU A 39 3.78 9.23 -23.69
N GLN A 40 4.27 10.25 -24.38
CA GLN A 40 5.70 10.47 -24.61
C GLN A 40 6.48 10.68 -23.32
N PHE A 41 5.90 11.41 -22.36
CA PHE A 41 6.53 11.66 -21.07
C PHE A 41 6.68 10.37 -20.23
N ASN A 42 5.66 9.52 -20.22
CA ASN A 42 5.67 8.25 -19.49
C ASN A 42 6.62 7.19 -20.10
N LEU A 43 7.06 7.38 -21.34
CA LEU A 43 8.00 6.50 -22.03
C LEU A 43 9.47 6.91 -21.85
N LEU A 44 9.76 7.94 -21.06
CA LEU A 44 11.14 8.38 -20.78
C LEU A 44 11.90 7.32 -19.97
N THR A 45 12.69 6.51 -20.69
CA THR A 45 13.61 5.53 -20.09
C THR A 45 14.89 6.17 -19.54
N GLU A 46 15.65 5.39 -18.78
CA GLU A 46 16.90 5.84 -18.13
C GLU A 46 17.91 6.47 -19.13
N LYS A 47 17.91 5.98 -20.39
CA LYS A 47 18.80 6.46 -21.46
C LYS A 47 18.37 7.80 -22.08
N HIS A 48 17.12 8.22 -21.91
CA HIS A 48 16.61 9.46 -22.51
C HIS A 48 16.89 10.68 -21.64
N TYR A 49 16.97 10.54 -20.31
CA TYR A 49 17.21 11.69 -19.43
C TYR A 49 18.69 12.11 -19.35
N GLU A 50 19.64 11.18 -19.55
CA GLU A 50 21.07 11.53 -19.66
C GLU A 50 21.29 12.48 -20.84
N LYS A 51 20.57 12.25 -21.95
CA LYS A 51 20.55 13.14 -23.12
C LYS A 51 19.89 14.49 -22.82
N LEU A 52 18.95 14.55 -21.87
CA LEU A 52 18.33 15.79 -21.39
C LEU A 52 19.20 16.52 -20.36
N GLY A 53 20.32 15.93 -19.92
CA GLY A 53 21.23 16.52 -18.93
C GLY A 53 20.66 16.57 -17.52
N LEU A 54 19.72 15.68 -17.19
CA LEU A 54 19.12 15.55 -15.86
C LEU A 54 19.95 14.66 -14.95
N SER A 55 19.99 14.98 -13.66
CA SER A 55 20.60 14.09 -12.67
C SER A 55 19.73 12.85 -12.40
N LYS A 56 20.37 11.77 -11.94
CA LYS A 56 19.67 10.51 -11.57
C LYS A 56 18.65 10.73 -10.45
N GLU A 57 18.96 11.60 -9.50
CA GLU A 57 18.07 11.97 -8.40
C GLU A 57 16.84 12.71 -8.91
N SER A 58 17.03 13.65 -9.85
CA SER A 58 15.92 14.34 -10.51
C SER A 58 15.13 13.42 -11.42
N TYR A 59 15.74 12.41 -12.06
CA TYR A 59 15.00 11.38 -12.80
C TYR A 59 14.08 10.56 -11.90
N ARG A 60 14.58 10.09 -10.75
CA ARG A 60 13.73 9.42 -9.77
C ARG A 60 12.61 10.32 -9.28
N LEU A 61 12.89 11.61 -9.12
CA LEU A 61 11.85 12.58 -8.81
C LEU A 61 10.81 12.66 -9.94
N ILE A 62 11.22 12.64 -11.21
CA ILE A 62 10.32 12.63 -12.38
C ILE A 62 9.46 11.39 -12.40
N GLU A 63 10.03 10.21 -12.20
CA GLU A 63 9.29 8.95 -12.19
C GLU A 63 8.24 8.92 -11.07
N ASN A 64 8.58 9.48 -9.90
CA ASN A 64 7.64 9.63 -8.79
C ASN A 64 6.60 10.75 -9.04
N ILE A 65 6.98 11.84 -9.72
CA ILE A 65 6.11 12.97 -10.05
C ILE A 65 5.20 12.66 -11.26
N SER A 66 5.64 11.92 -12.27
CA SER A 66 4.86 11.53 -13.44
C SER A 66 3.67 10.66 -13.02
N PHE A 67 3.85 9.86 -11.97
CA PHE A 67 2.76 9.16 -11.29
C PHE A 67 1.74 10.13 -10.66
N LEU A 68 2.23 11.25 -10.09
CA LEU A 68 1.42 12.31 -9.48
C LEU A 68 0.82 13.31 -10.50
N GLN A 69 1.36 13.41 -11.71
CA GLN A 69 1.06 14.44 -12.72
C GLN A 69 0.01 14.05 -13.75
N THR A 70 -0.86 13.09 -13.44
CA THR A 70 -2.10 12.89 -14.23
C THR A 70 -3.09 14.06 -14.13
N VAL A 71 -2.73 15.19 -13.52
CA VAL A 71 -3.56 16.40 -13.40
C VAL A 71 -2.81 17.62 -13.92
N GLU A 72 -3.37 18.26 -14.95
CA GLU A 72 -2.94 19.51 -15.60
C GLU A 72 -2.82 20.71 -14.64
N LYS A 73 -1.82 20.71 -13.76
CA LYS A 73 -1.45 21.90 -13.00
C LYS A 73 0.04 22.14 -13.15
N ASP A 74 0.38 23.36 -13.57
CA ASP A 74 1.73 23.90 -13.48
C ASP A 74 2.30 23.55 -12.10
N ILE A 75 3.43 22.82 -12.05
CA ILE A 75 4.12 22.50 -10.79
C ILE A 75 4.71 23.80 -10.24
N THR A 76 3.91 24.56 -9.50
CA THR A 76 4.38 25.76 -8.80
C THR A 76 5.07 25.39 -7.49
N SER A 77 4.68 24.26 -6.87
CA SER A 77 5.38 23.61 -5.75
C SER A 77 4.93 22.15 -5.58
N VAL A 78 5.86 21.26 -5.23
CA VAL A 78 5.56 19.88 -4.81
C VAL A 78 5.56 19.84 -3.29
N ASP A 79 4.47 19.37 -2.68
CA ASP A 79 4.37 19.14 -1.24
C ASP A 79 5.03 17.79 -0.92
N PHE A 80 6.36 17.79 -0.82
CA PHE A 80 7.16 16.57 -0.61
C PHE A 80 6.77 15.80 0.65
N GLN A 81 6.33 16.49 1.70
CA GLN A 81 5.87 15.85 2.91
C GLN A 81 4.63 14.99 2.65
N GLN A 82 3.68 15.49 1.85
CA GLN A 82 2.51 14.69 1.45
C GLN A 82 2.91 13.49 0.59
N VAL A 83 3.87 13.64 -0.32
CA VAL A 83 4.37 12.52 -1.13
C VAL A 83 4.95 11.42 -0.23
N LEU A 84 5.79 11.79 0.74
CA LEU A 84 6.39 10.84 1.67
C LEU A 84 5.34 10.16 2.56
N TYR A 85 4.39 10.92 3.10
CA TYR A 85 3.30 10.33 3.90
C TYR A 85 2.43 9.38 3.09
N GLN A 86 2.07 9.74 1.85
CA GLN A 86 1.28 8.87 0.98
C GLN A 86 2.03 7.59 0.64
N GLN A 87 3.33 7.67 0.31
CA GLN A 87 4.16 6.50 0.05
C GLN A 87 4.30 5.61 1.28
N GLU A 88 4.56 6.18 2.45
CA GLU A 88 4.63 5.43 3.70
C GLU A 88 3.29 4.76 4.03
N PHE A 89 2.19 5.50 3.86
CA PHE A 89 0.84 4.99 4.11
C PHE A 89 0.51 3.78 3.22
N ILE A 90 0.74 3.92 1.91
CA ILE A 90 0.53 2.83 0.94
C ILE A 90 1.44 1.65 1.26
N SER A 91 2.72 1.90 1.54
CA SER A 91 3.69 0.83 1.82
C SER A 91 3.29 0.02 3.05
N LEU A 92 2.94 0.68 4.15
CA LEU A 92 2.44 0.02 5.36
C LEU A 92 1.17 -0.79 5.11
N PHE A 93 0.27 -0.29 4.26
CA PHE A 93 -0.95 -1.02 3.91
C PHE A 93 -0.62 -2.29 3.12
N SER A 94 0.27 -2.18 2.13
CA SER A 94 0.73 -3.33 1.35
C SER A 94 1.52 -4.33 2.18
N TYR A 95 2.29 -3.90 3.17
CA TYR A 95 2.92 -4.81 4.13
C TYR A 95 1.90 -5.56 4.97
N LEU A 96 0.82 -4.89 5.42
CA LEU A 96 -0.27 -5.56 6.12
C LEU A 96 -0.97 -6.59 5.23
N GLU A 97 -1.26 -6.26 3.97
CA GLU A 97 -1.84 -7.19 2.99
C GLU A 97 -0.95 -8.42 2.79
N GLY A 98 0.35 -8.21 2.54
CA GLY A 98 1.32 -9.28 2.39
C GLY A 98 1.41 -10.16 3.64
N TYR A 99 1.49 -9.55 4.82
CA TYR A 99 1.51 -10.27 6.09
C TYR A 99 0.29 -11.18 6.27
N PHE A 100 -0.92 -10.72 5.92
CA PHE A 100 -2.13 -11.54 6.01
C PHE A 100 -2.11 -12.72 5.02
N GLN A 101 -1.58 -12.51 3.81
CA GLN A 101 -1.39 -13.58 2.82
C GLN A 101 -0.37 -14.61 3.30
N ASP A 102 0.74 -14.16 3.88
CA ASP A 102 1.78 -15.04 4.42
C ASP A 102 1.22 -15.88 5.59
N VAL A 103 0.50 -15.25 6.52
CA VAL A 103 -0.18 -15.98 7.61
C VAL A 103 -1.14 -17.04 7.06
N GLN A 104 -1.96 -16.70 6.05
CA GLN A 104 -2.84 -17.68 5.40
C GLN A 104 -2.08 -18.81 4.74
N ARG A 105 -0.98 -18.51 4.04
CA ARG A 105 -0.13 -19.52 3.41
C ARG A 105 0.36 -20.51 4.44
N ILE A 106 0.96 -20.01 5.52
CA ILE A 106 1.50 -20.83 6.61
C ILE A 106 0.40 -21.71 7.23
N LEU A 107 -0.79 -21.15 7.46
CA LEU A 107 -1.93 -21.90 7.97
C LEU A 107 -2.34 -23.04 7.03
N PHE A 108 -2.46 -22.78 5.73
CA PHE A 108 -2.82 -23.81 4.75
C PHE A 108 -1.74 -24.88 4.55
N GLU A 109 -0.46 -24.49 4.64
CA GLU A 109 0.67 -25.41 4.51
C GLU A 109 0.77 -26.34 5.72
N ASN A 110 0.52 -25.83 6.93
CA ASN A 110 0.48 -26.64 8.15
C ASN A 110 -0.77 -27.50 8.26
N ASP A 111 -1.94 -26.97 7.90
CA ASP A 111 -3.19 -27.69 7.92
C ASP A 111 -3.95 -27.53 6.59
N ARG A 112 -3.73 -28.51 5.70
CA ARG A 112 -4.37 -28.55 4.38
C ARG A 112 -5.88 -28.77 4.46
N SER A 113 -6.42 -29.23 5.60
CA SER A 113 -7.87 -29.40 5.78
C SER A 113 -8.60 -28.05 5.75
N LEU A 114 -7.90 -26.96 6.10
CA LEU A 114 -8.41 -25.59 6.01
C LEU A 114 -8.74 -25.16 4.56
N LEU A 115 -8.25 -25.90 3.55
CA LEU A 115 -8.58 -25.66 2.14
C LEU A 115 -9.99 -26.13 1.75
N ALA A 116 -10.59 -27.06 2.51
CA ALA A 116 -11.78 -27.82 2.09
C ALA A 116 -13.12 -27.05 2.11
N ASN A 117 -13.23 -25.94 2.85
CA ASN A 117 -14.52 -25.33 3.20
C ASN A 117 -15.19 -24.44 2.14
N ASP A 118 -14.66 -24.31 0.92
CA ASP A 118 -15.15 -23.32 -0.07
C ASP A 118 -15.98 -23.89 -1.25
N ASP A 119 -16.48 -25.13 -1.19
CA ASP A 119 -17.23 -25.78 -2.29
C ASP A 119 -16.53 -25.70 -3.68
N LYS A 120 -15.21 -25.47 -3.68
CA LYS A 120 -14.43 -25.22 -4.90
C LYS A 120 -14.17 -26.55 -5.60
N VAL A 121 -14.87 -26.79 -6.70
CA VAL A 121 -14.58 -27.89 -7.62
C VAL A 121 -13.22 -27.65 -8.28
N ILE A 122 -12.26 -28.53 -8.01
CA ILE A 122 -10.97 -28.51 -8.69
C ILE A 122 -11.15 -29.21 -10.05
N ALA A 123 -10.91 -28.48 -11.14
CA ALA A 123 -11.02 -29.05 -12.48
C ALA A 123 -10.03 -30.20 -12.69
N LEU A 124 -10.50 -31.31 -13.29
CA LEU A 124 -9.68 -32.51 -13.53
C LEU A 124 -8.39 -32.20 -14.30
N ASN A 125 -8.45 -31.31 -15.29
CA ASN A 125 -7.27 -30.88 -16.05
C ASN A 125 -6.18 -30.27 -15.16
N LYS A 126 -6.56 -29.54 -14.11
CA LYS A 126 -5.61 -28.95 -13.17
C LYS A 126 -4.90 -30.01 -12.33
N ILE A 127 -5.60 -31.08 -11.97
CA ILE A 127 -5.05 -32.25 -11.28
C ILE A 127 -4.07 -32.97 -12.19
N LEU A 128 -4.46 -33.24 -13.44
CA LEU A 128 -3.62 -33.95 -14.42
C LEU A 128 -2.36 -33.16 -14.81
N GLN A 129 -2.42 -31.83 -14.76
CA GLN A 129 -1.28 -30.94 -15.04
C GLN A 129 -0.35 -30.71 -13.84
N ALA A 130 -0.71 -31.19 -12.65
CA ALA A 130 0.15 -31.09 -11.49
C ALA A 130 1.14 -32.26 -11.47
N GLU A 131 2.44 -31.95 -11.43
CA GLU A 131 3.50 -32.98 -11.40
C GLU A 131 3.52 -33.78 -10.08
N SER A 132 3.00 -33.20 -8.99
CA SER A 132 2.91 -33.86 -7.68
C SER A 132 1.74 -33.31 -6.87
N TYR A 133 1.36 -34.04 -5.82
CA TYR A 133 0.34 -33.60 -4.87
C TYR A 133 0.71 -32.26 -4.21
N ASP A 134 1.97 -32.10 -3.78
CA ASP A 134 2.40 -30.85 -3.16
C ASP A 134 2.34 -29.67 -4.13
N LYS A 135 2.78 -29.86 -5.39
CA LYS A 135 2.64 -28.83 -6.43
C LYS A 135 1.18 -28.49 -6.72
N LEU A 136 0.27 -29.47 -6.66
CA LEU A 136 -1.17 -29.22 -6.78
C LEU A 136 -1.68 -28.36 -5.62
N ILE A 137 -1.30 -28.70 -4.38
CA ILE A 137 -1.71 -27.97 -3.17
C ILE A 137 -1.16 -26.54 -3.19
N SER A 138 0.12 -26.33 -3.48
CA SER A 138 0.70 -24.98 -3.59
C SER A 138 -0.05 -24.12 -4.60
N LYS A 139 -0.37 -24.68 -5.80
CA LYS A 139 -1.19 -23.98 -6.79
C LYS A 139 -2.61 -23.64 -6.30
N ILE A 140 -3.20 -24.48 -5.45
CA ILE A 140 -4.52 -24.21 -4.85
C ILE A 140 -4.42 -23.09 -3.80
N ILE A 141 -3.36 -23.11 -2.99
CA ILE A 141 -3.06 -22.08 -2.00
C ILE A 141 -2.87 -20.74 -2.70
N ASP A 142 -1.99 -20.66 -3.71
CA ASP A 142 -1.72 -19.43 -4.45
C ASP A 142 -3.00 -18.81 -5.05
N GLU A 143 -3.86 -19.62 -5.66
CA GLU A 143 -5.15 -19.15 -6.18
C GLU A 143 -6.14 -18.69 -5.09
N LYS A 144 -6.04 -19.24 -3.87
CA LYS A 144 -6.84 -18.74 -2.74
C LYS A 144 -6.28 -17.41 -2.23
N LEU A 145 -4.96 -17.31 -2.12
CA LEU A 145 -4.28 -16.10 -1.66
C LEU A 145 -4.48 -14.94 -2.63
N GLU A 146 -4.39 -15.18 -3.94
CA GLU A 146 -4.66 -14.19 -4.98
C GLU A 146 -6.07 -13.61 -4.83
N LYS A 147 -7.09 -14.47 -4.62
CA LYS A 147 -8.46 -14.01 -4.37
C LYS A 147 -8.56 -13.17 -3.09
N SER A 148 -7.91 -13.60 -2.01
CA SER A 148 -7.92 -12.87 -0.74
C SER A 148 -7.20 -11.51 -0.83
N GLY A 149 -6.22 -11.37 -1.74
CA GLY A 149 -5.52 -10.10 -1.98
C GLY A 149 -6.42 -8.98 -2.52
N TYR A 150 -7.59 -9.32 -3.07
CA TYR A 150 -8.59 -8.34 -3.49
C TYR A 150 -9.64 -8.04 -2.42
N GLU A 151 -9.61 -8.76 -1.29
CA GLU A 151 -10.56 -8.56 -0.20
C GLU A 151 -10.09 -7.49 0.77
N LYS A 152 -11.04 -6.78 1.39
CA LYS A 152 -10.72 -5.85 2.48
C LYS A 152 -10.16 -6.64 3.67
N ILE A 153 -9.08 -6.15 4.29
CA ILE A 153 -8.49 -6.77 5.49
C ILE A 153 -9.53 -7.00 6.60
N SER A 154 -10.42 -6.04 6.83
CA SER A 154 -11.54 -6.20 7.77
C SER A 154 -12.41 -7.43 7.48
N SER A 155 -12.68 -7.72 6.20
CA SER A 155 -13.45 -8.87 5.76
C SER A 155 -12.65 -10.16 5.98
N ILE A 156 -11.34 -10.13 5.74
CA ILE A 156 -10.44 -11.25 6.04
C ILE A 156 -10.46 -11.57 7.54
N ILE A 157 -10.32 -10.57 8.41
CA ILE A 157 -10.40 -10.72 9.87
C ILE A 157 -11.75 -11.34 10.29
N GLN A 158 -12.85 -10.89 9.70
CA GLN A 158 -14.18 -11.46 10.01
C GLN A 158 -14.35 -12.90 9.51
N LYS A 159 -13.73 -13.27 8.38
CA LYS A 159 -13.70 -14.65 7.88
C LYS A 159 -12.88 -15.55 8.78
N TRP A 160 -11.70 -15.10 9.19
CA TRP A 160 -10.81 -15.83 10.09
C TRP A 160 -11.46 -16.15 11.44
N LYS A 161 -12.36 -15.28 11.93
CA LYS A 161 -13.13 -15.54 13.15
C LYS A 161 -14.07 -16.75 13.05
N LYS A 162 -14.45 -17.15 11.84
CA LYS A 162 -15.39 -18.26 11.58
C LYS A 162 -14.63 -19.57 11.30
N GLU A 163 -15.36 -20.66 11.17
CA GLU A 163 -14.81 -21.93 10.67
C GLU A 163 -14.20 -21.74 9.27
N PRO A 164 -13.08 -22.41 8.96
CA PRO A 164 -12.38 -23.38 9.79
C PRO A 164 -11.32 -22.75 10.73
N PHE A 165 -10.93 -21.49 10.52
CA PHE A 165 -9.77 -20.90 11.20
C PHE A 165 -9.99 -20.59 12.67
N LYS A 166 -11.16 -20.06 13.04
CA LYS A 166 -11.52 -19.61 14.41
C LYS A 166 -10.47 -18.68 15.07
N ILE A 167 -9.72 -17.91 14.30
CA ILE A 167 -8.72 -16.96 14.78
C ILE A 167 -9.46 -15.69 15.25
N ILE A 168 -9.36 -15.38 16.55
CA ILE A 168 -10.08 -14.25 17.14
C ILE A 168 -9.08 -13.15 17.53
N LEU A 169 -8.94 -12.16 16.66
CA LEU A 169 -8.14 -10.97 16.97
C LEU A 169 -8.82 -10.14 18.06
N LYS A 170 -8.06 -9.72 19.07
CA LYS A 170 -8.55 -8.91 20.20
C LYS A 170 -8.66 -7.43 19.85
N LEU A 171 -9.33 -7.13 18.74
CA LEU A 171 -9.53 -5.77 18.26
C LEU A 171 -10.86 -5.21 18.78
N LYS A 172 -10.83 -3.94 19.20
CA LYS A 172 -12.03 -3.17 19.54
C LYS A 172 -12.82 -2.85 18.27
N LYS A 173 -14.12 -2.63 18.42
CA LYS A 173 -14.97 -2.20 17.31
C LYS A 173 -14.45 -0.92 16.64
N SER A 174 -13.98 0.04 17.44
CA SER A 174 -13.40 1.30 16.96
C SER A 174 -12.14 1.10 16.11
N GLU A 175 -11.34 0.07 16.38
CA GLU A 175 -10.13 -0.25 15.61
C GLU A 175 -10.49 -0.85 14.24
N LEU A 176 -11.54 -1.68 14.18
CA LEU A 176 -12.08 -2.17 12.91
C LEU A 176 -12.72 -1.05 12.07
N GLU A 177 -13.44 -0.14 12.71
CA GLU A 177 -13.99 1.05 12.05
C GLU A 177 -12.87 1.98 11.54
N ALA A 178 -11.78 2.13 12.31
CA ALA A 178 -10.60 2.87 11.88
C ALA A 178 -9.89 2.20 10.69
N LEU A 179 -9.79 0.87 10.67
CA LEU A 179 -9.23 0.13 9.53
C LEU A 179 -10.01 0.37 8.23
N GLU A 180 -11.35 0.40 8.29
CA GLU A 180 -12.20 0.78 7.15
C GLU A 180 -11.94 2.22 6.70
N LYS A 181 -11.84 3.16 7.66
CA LYS A 181 -11.47 4.56 7.37
C LYS A 181 -10.12 4.62 6.63
N PHE A 182 -9.10 3.91 7.10
CA PHE A 182 -7.78 3.89 6.46
C PHE A 182 -7.79 3.21 5.09
N THR A 183 -8.64 2.19 4.90
CA THR A 183 -8.87 1.58 3.58
C THR A 183 -9.46 2.60 2.60
N CYS A 184 -10.44 3.40 3.05
CA CYS A 184 -10.99 4.50 2.25
C CYS A 184 -9.94 5.57 1.93
N ILE A 185 -9.09 5.93 2.90
CA ILE A 185 -7.97 6.87 2.70
C ILE A 185 -6.99 6.32 1.64
N ARG A 186 -6.57 5.05 1.75
CA ARG A 186 -5.73 4.37 0.74
C ARG A 186 -6.33 4.47 -0.64
N ASN A 187 -7.62 4.16 -0.77
CA ASN A 187 -8.31 4.18 -2.06
C ASN A 187 -8.35 5.58 -2.68
N ILE A 188 -8.58 6.63 -1.90
CA ILE A 188 -8.57 7.98 -2.46
C ILE A 188 -7.16 8.44 -2.85
N ILE A 189 -6.13 8.04 -2.10
CA ILE A 189 -4.73 8.36 -2.43
C ILE A 189 -4.36 7.69 -3.76
N VAL A 190 -4.60 6.38 -3.88
CA VAL A 190 -4.17 5.58 -5.03
C VAL A 190 -5.00 5.86 -6.29
N HIS A 191 -6.33 6.01 -6.14
CA HIS A 191 -7.24 6.02 -7.29
C HIS A 191 -7.92 7.37 -7.56
N ASN A 192 -8.02 8.26 -6.56
CA ASN A 192 -8.75 9.52 -6.69
C ASN A 192 -7.86 10.77 -6.54
N ASN A 193 -6.54 10.66 -6.72
CA ASN A 193 -5.61 11.78 -6.56
C ASN A 193 -5.80 12.52 -5.22
N SER A 194 -6.01 11.76 -4.14
CA SER A 194 -6.31 12.22 -2.79
C SER A 194 -7.59 13.07 -2.67
N LYS A 195 -8.51 13.03 -3.64
CA LYS A 195 -9.80 13.72 -3.52
C LYS A 195 -10.77 12.90 -2.67
N ILE A 196 -11.40 13.56 -1.71
CA ILE A 196 -12.42 12.97 -0.82
C ILE A 196 -13.62 12.51 -1.66
N ASN A 197 -14.02 11.26 -1.48
CA ASN A 197 -15.24 10.70 -2.07
C ASN A 197 -16.34 10.52 -1.01
N THR A 198 -17.49 10.02 -1.44
CA THR A 198 -18.66 9.76 -0.57
C THR A 198 -18.44 8.65 0.45
N ASP A 199 -17.44 7.80 0.26
CA ASP A 199 -17.15 6.74 1.23
C ASP A 199 -16.30 7.25 2.38
N LEU A 200 -15.24 8.01 2.08
CA LEU A 200 -14.40 8.59 3.12
C LEU A 200 -15.16 9.60 3.98
N ILE A 201 -16.07 10.40 3.38
CA ILE A 201 -16.80 11.44 4.12
C ILE A 201 -17.63 10.87 5.28
N LYS A 202 -18.03 9.59 5.22
CA LYS A 202 -18.76 8.89 6.30
C LYS A 202 -17.92 8.72 7.56
N TYR A 203 -16.59 8.74 7.42
CA TYR A 203 -15.61 8.55 8.51
C TYR A 203 -14.96 9.86 8.96
N LEU A 204 -15.27 10.97 8.30
CA LEU A 204 -14.76 12.29 8.64
C LEU A 204 -15.84 13.10 9.36
N ASP A 205 -15.41 14.06 10.19
CA ASP A 205 -16.33 15.00 10.85
C ASP A 205 -17.19 15.72 9.81
N SER A 206 -18.50 15.51 9.91
CA SER A 206 -19.48 16.18 9.05
C SER A 206 -19.38 17.70 9.23
N GLY A 207 -19.17 18.41 8.13
CA GLY A 207 -19.09 19.87 8.09
C GLY A 207 -17.67 20.46 7.96
N LYS A 208 -16.60 19.70 8.23
CA LYS A 208 -15.21 20.14 7.96
C LYS A 208 -14.74 19.78 6.55
N TYR A 209 -15.29 18.72 5.99
CA TYR A 209 -14.85 18.14 4.72
C TYR A 209 -16.01 18.04 3.73
N ASN A 210 -15.71 18.29 2.45
CA ASN A 210 -16.63 18.15 1.34
C ASN A 210 -16.06 17.19 0.28
N VAL A 211 -16.94 16.52 -0.44
CA VAL A 211 -16.56 15.67 -1.58
C VAL A 211 -15.80 16.52 -2.61
N GLY A 212 -14.71 15.97 -3.15
CA GLY A 212 -13.85 16.64 -4.13
C GLY A 212 -12.71 17.48 -3.54
N LEU A 213 -12.74 17.78 -2.23
CA LEU A 213 -11.61 18.43 -1.56
C LEU A 213 -10.39 17.49 -1.53
N THR A 214 -9.19 18.05 -1.59
CA THR A 214 -7.94 17.29 -1.42
C THR A 214 -7.75 16.95 0.05
N PHE A 215 -7.75 15.66 0.37
CA PHE A 215 -7.37 15.14 1.67
C PHE A 215 -5.86 15.24 1.86
N LYS A 216 -5.43 15.70 3.03
CA LYS A 216 -4.02 15.76 3.41
C LYS A 216 -3.77 14.84 4.59
N LEU A 217 -2.67 14.09 4.52
CA LEU A 217 -2.18 13.32 5.65
C LEU A 217 -1.38 14.24 6.58
N ASP A 218 -1.60 14.12 7.88
CA ASP A 218 -0.78 14.77 8.90
C ASP A 218 -0.09 13.72 9.78
N SER A 219 0.76 14.19 10.68
CA SER A 219 1.51 13.31 11.58
C SER A 219 0.62 12.54 12.56
N GLU A 220 -0.55 13.08 12.91
CA GLU A 220 -1.47 12.43 13.86
C GLU A 220 -2.16 11.25 13.16
N ILE A 221 -2.68 11.46 11.96
CA ILE A 221 -3.26 10.40 11.11
C ILE A 221 -2.23 9.29 10.86
N MET A 222 -0.99 9.66 10.51
CA MET A 222 0.07 8.68 10.27
C MET A 222 0.44 7.88 11.53
N LYS A 223 0.40 8.52 12.70
CA LYS A 223 0.65 7.84 13.98
C LYS A 223 -0.49 6.88 14.32
N GLU A 224 -1.74 7.34 14.27
CA GLU A 224 -2.93 6.51 14.51
C GLU A 224 -2.95 5.28 13.60
N TYR A 225 -2.59 5.48 12.32
CA TYR A 225 -2.52 4.41 11.36
C TYR A 225 -1.45 3.39 11.72
N LYS A 226 -0.22 3.83 12.02
CA LYS A 226 0.87 2.93 12.42
C LYS A 226 0.53 2.14 13.67
N ASP A 227 0.03 2.81 14.70
CA ASP A 227 -0.34 2.18 15.97
C ASP A 227 -1.38 1.08 15.74
N LEU A 228 -2.38 1.34 14.88
CA LEU A 228 -3.38 0.33 14.51
C LEU A 228 -2.77 -0.85 13.73
N ILE A 229 -1.91 -0.60 12.75
CA ILE A 229 -1.24 -1.66 11.98
C ILE A 229 -0.43 -2.56 12.92
N PHE A 230 0.35 -1.97 13.83
CA PHE A 230 1.13 -2.72 14.81
C PHE A 230 0.25 -3.57 15.73
N GLU A 231 -0.87 -3.01 16.22
CA GLU A 231 -1.80 -3.75 17.07
C GLU A 231 -2.42 -4.94 16.32
N ILE A 232 -2.82 -4.76 15.05
CA ILE A 232 -3.37 -5.85 14.22
C ILE A 232 -2.34 -6.95 14.02
N ILE A 233 -1.11 -6.59 13.63
CA ILE A 233 -0.03 -7.56 13.41
C ILE A 233 0.27 -8.33 14.70
N PHE A 234 0.45 -7.62 15.82
CA PHE A 234 0.74 -8.21 17.11
C PHE A 234 -0.38 -9.13 17.60
N SER A 235 -1.63 -8.68 17.53
CA SER A 235 -2.81 -9.47 17.90
C SER A 235 -2.93 -10.74 17.05
N THR A 236 -2.65 -10.62 15.75
CA THR A 236 -2.62 -11.77 14.83
C THR A 236 -1.52 -12.75 15.21
N TYR A 237 -0.28 -12.26 15.37
CA TYR A 237 0.85 -13.10 15.73
C TYR A 237 0.58 -13.88 17.02
N MET A 238 0.11 -13.22 18.07
CA MET A 238 -0.21 -13.85 19.35
C MET A 238 -1.28 -14.94 19.23
N GLU A 239 -2.34 -14.69 18.45
CA GLU A 239 -3.42 -15.68 18.27
C GLU A 239 -2.96 -16.88 17.43
N ILE A 240 -2.15 -16.67 16.38
CA ILE A 240 -1.55 -17.74 15.59
C ILE A 240 -0.64 -18.60 16.46
N CYS A 241 0.30 -17.99 17.20
CA CYS A 241 1.23 -18.70 18.08
C CYS A 241 0.50 -19.53 19.14
N SER A 242 -0.59 -18.98 19.70
CA SER A 242 -1.41 -19.65 20.71
C SER A 242 -2.17 -20.86 20.14
N ARG A 243 -2.70 -20.76 18.92
CA ARG A 243 -3.53 -21.82 18.31
C ARG A 243 -2.73 -22.87 17.55
N TYR A 244 -1.60 -22.49 16.97
CA TYR A 244 -0.82 -23.33 16.08
C TYR A 244 0.66 -23.35 16.51
N PRO A 245 0.96 -23.86 17.72
CA PRO A 245 2.31 -23.84 18.29
C PRO A 245 3.33 -24.60 17.44
N THR A 246 2.89 -25.66 16.74
CA THR A 246 3.73 -26.48 15.86
C THR A 246 4.30 -25.72 14.67
N ILE A 247 3.72 -24.56 14.31
CA ILE A 247 4.27 -23.68 13.26
C ILE A 247 5.63 -23.14 13.70
N ILE A 248 5.80 -22.84 14.98
CA ILE A 248 7.01 -22.20 15.54
C ILE A 248 8.14 -23.22 15.72
N GLU A 249 7.80 -24.48 15.99
CA GLU A 249 8.78 -25.53 16.31
C GLU A 249 9.49 -26.11 15.08
N ASN A 250 8.97 -25.88 13.86
CA ASN A 250 9.51 -26.45 12.61
C ASN A 250 10.50 -25.53 11.86
N GLU A 251 10.95 -24.42 12.45
CA GLU A 251 11.95 -23.51 11.87
C GLU A 251 13.39 -23.73 12.42
N GLU A 252 13.63 -24.76 13.24
CA GLU A 252 14.98 -25.25 13.60
C GLU A 252 15.47 -26.37 12.66
#